data_AF-A0A529XXJ6-F1
#
_entry.id   AF-A0A529XXJ6-F1
#
_cell.length_a   1.000
_cell.length_b   1.000
_cell.length_c   1.000
_cell.angle_alpha   90.00
_cell.angle_beta   90.00
_cell.angle_gamma   90.00
#
_symmetry.space_group_name_H-M   'P 1'
#
loop_
_entity.id
_entity.type
_entity.pdbx_description
1 polymer ?
#
loop_
_entity_poly.entity_id
_entity_poly.type
_entity_poly.pdbx_seq_one_letter_code
_entity_poly.pdbx_strand_id
1 'polypeptide(L)'
;VENRVGFTKDRPKSGDHRPSDVWPFQRFNWTDHAADVGNVVRYRVTAMMSTGPGKPLTKGVSSDWTEWKTLATDAGGGFSCYFNRGLVLSQFVARYMAKNRLTPAAFKKSLQTNGDAKFRAFLEGDLGLRMVGLTQGAGDELHAALYELGDATLETALIGLGPRLHLILANGSDKSGDGNKDARKNLNDHGIATIDRMLKSKGLGHNKFVVVSEDGEPKKVWTGSTNWSTTGLCTQVNNGLLIEDAAVAAHFRRHWDLLK
;
A
#
# COMPACT_ATOMS: atom_id res chain seq x y z
N VAL A 1 -3.64 -14.69 -19.85
CA VAL A 1 -4.12 -13.90 -18.70
C VAL A 1 -5.49 -14.43 -18.27
N GLU A 2 -5.72 -14.59 -16.98
CA GLU A 2 -7.02 -15.01 -16.44
C GLU A 2 -8.01 -13.84 -16.31
N ASN A 3 -9.27 -14.08 -16.64
CA ASN A 3 -10.38 -13.16 -16.38
C ASN A 3 -11.38 -13.80 -15.39
N ARG A 4 -11.91 -12.98 -14.49
CA ARG A 4 -12.87 -13.37 -13.44
C ARG A 4 -14.30 -12.91 -13.75
N VAL A 5 -14.50 -12.23 -14.89
CA VAL A 5 -15.81 -11.78 -15.38
C VAL A 5 -16.20 -12.65 -16.57
N GLY A 6 -16.99 -13.68 -16.31
CA GLY A 6 -17.54 -14.56 -17.34
C GLY A 6 -18.81 -14.03 -18.00
N PHE A 7 -19.33 -14.77 -18.98
CA PHE A 7 -20.63 -14.46 -19.56
C PHE A 7 -21.78 -14.94 -18.66
N THR A 8 -22.88 -14.21 -18.64
CA THR A 8 -24.09 -14.58 -17.87
C THR A 8 -24.57 -16.00 -18.17
N LYS A 9 -24.48 -16.44 -19.44
CA LYS A 9 -24.89 -17.79 -19.87
C LYS A 9 -24.08 -18.91 -19.23
N ASP A 10 -22.83 -18.63 -18.85
CA ASP A 10 -21.93 -19.62 -18.26
C ASP A 10 -22.20 -19.83 -16.77
N ARG A 11 -23.10 -19.02 -16.18
CA ARG A 11 -23.49 -19.07 -14.76
C ARG A 11 -22.27 -19.15 -13.82
N PRO A 12 -21.30 -18.21 -13.95
CA PRO A 12 -20.07 -18.26 -13.16
C PRO A 12 -20.37 -18.17 -11.67
N LYS A 13 -19.67 -18.97 -10.87
CA LYS A 13 -19.74 -18.94 -9.41
C LYS A 13 -18.64 -18.02 -8.84
N SER A 14 -18.83 -17.59 -7.60
CA SER A 14 -17.85 -16.75 -6.90
C SER A 14 -16.49 -17.45 -6.83
N GLY A 15 -15.46 -16.83 -7.40
CA GLY A 15 -14.10 -17.37 -7.45
C GLY A 15 -13.75 -18.07 -8.76
N ASP A 16 -14.71 -18.32 -9.65
CA ASP A 16 -14.42 -18.87 -10.98
C ASP A 16 -13.59 -17.89 -11.79
N HIS A 17 -12.70 -18.44 -12.61
CA HIS A 17 -11.93 -17.72 -13.60
C HIS A 17 -11.69 -18.60 -14.82
N ARG A 18 -11.47 -17.94 -15.96
CA ARG A 18 -11.08 -18.60 -17.21
C ARG A 18 -10.04 -17.75 -17.94
N PRO A 19 -9.23 -18.37 -18.82
CA PRO A 19 -8.38 -17.64 -19.74
C PRO A 19 -9.17 -16.59 -20.53
N SER A 20 -8.53 -15.46 -20.84
CA SER A 20 -9.16 -14.32 -21.53
C SER A 20 -9.58 -14.62 -22.98
N ASP A 21 -9.21 -15.76 -23.55
CA ASP A 21 -9.75 -16.22 -24.85
C ASP A 21 -11.02 -17.08 -24.70
N VAL A 22 -11.38 -17.46 -23.48
CA VAL A 22 -12.68 -18.07 -23.14
C VAL A 22 -13.62 -17.01 -22.56
N TRP A 23 -13.14 -16.23 -21.59
CA TRP A 23 -13.84 -15.09 -21.00
C TRP A 23 -13.11 -13.79 -21.35
N PRO A 24 -13.37 -13.17 -22.51
CA PRO A 24 -12.69 -11.94 -22.90
C PRO A 24 -12.98 -10.78 -21.97
N PHE A 25 -12.06 -9.82 -21.94
CA PHE A 25 -12.28 -8.56 -21.25
C PHE A 25 -13.35 -7.76 -22.02
N GLN A 26 -14.49 -7.52 -21.36
CA GLN A 26 -15.64 -6.82 -21.93
C GLN A 26 -15.61 -5.32 -21.61
N ARG A 27 -14.40 -4.75 -21.59
CA ARG A 27 -14.12 -3.36 -21.21
C ARG A 27 -12.82 -2.90 -21.86
N PHE A 28 -12.67 -1.58 -22.01
CA PHE A 28 -11.49 -0.97 -22.64
C PHE A 28 -10.30 -0.79 -21.68
N ASN A 29 -10.45 -1.14 -20.40
CA ASN A 29 -9.36 -1.13 -19.44
C ASN A 29 -9.25 -2.48 -18.73
N TRP A 30 -8.03 -2.84 -18.36
CA TRP A 30 -7.74 -4.05 -17.61
C TRP A 30 -6.42 -3.87 -16.85
N THR A 31 -6.30 -4.57 -15.72
CA THR A 31 -5.11 -4.56 -14.86
C THR A 31 -4.70 -6.01 -14.61
N ASP A 32 -3.42 -6.33 -14.83
CA ASP A 32 -2.87 -7.62 -14.45
C ASP A 32 -2.58 -7.64 -12.95
N HIS A 33 -3.29 -8.50 -12.23
CA HIS A 33 -3.09 -8.72 -10.80
C HIS A 33 -2.29 -10.00 -10.52
N ALA A 34 -1.81 -10.70 -11.55
CA ALA A 34 -0.98 -11.90 -11.43
C ALA A 34 0.51 -11.62 -11.70
N ALA A 35 0.85 -10.46 -12.27
CA ALA A 35 2.23 -10.02 -12.41
C ALA A 35 2.74 -9.43 -11.09
N ASP A 36 3.91 -9.86 -10.65
CA ASP A 36 4.60 -9.35 -9.47
C ASP A 36 5.87 -8.57 -9.86
N VAL A 37 6.37 -7.71 -8.97
CA VAL A 37 7.64 -7.00 -9.15
C VAL A 37 8.76 -7.99 -9.47
N GLY A 38 9.58 -7.66 -10.46
CA GLY A 38 10.63 -8.52 -11.02
C GLY A 38 10.17 -9.39 -12.18
N ASN A 39 8.86 -9.56 -12.41
CA ASN A 39 8.37 -10.25 -13.60
C ASN A 39 8.68 -9.44 -14.87
N VAL A 40 9.03 -10.14 -15.95
CA VAL A 40 9.20 -9.55 -17.28
C VAL A 40 7.98 -9.90 -18.10
N VAL A 41 7.20 -8.88 -18.49
CA VAL A 41 5.90 -9.04 -19.13
C VAL A 41 5.82 -8.25 -20.44
N ARG A 42 4.99 -8.74 -21.35
CA ARG A 42 4.51 -8.00 -22.53
C ARG A 42 3.09 -8.43 -22.81
N TYR A 43 2.33 -7.55 -23.44
CA TYR A 43 0.93 -7.79 -23.72
C TYR A 43 0.63 -7.58 -25.20
N ARG A 44 -0.41 -8.24 -25.70
CA ARG A 44 -1.08 -7.88 -26.94
C ARG A 44 -2.57 -8.06 -26.74
N VAL A 45 -3.37 -7.40 -27.56
CA VAL A 45 -4.83 -7.52 -27.53
C VAL A 45 -5.26 -8.28 -28.77
N THR A 46 -6.08 -9.32 -28.59
CA THR A 46 -6.74 -10.05 -29.67
C THR A 46 -8.23 -9.82 -29.59
N ALA A 47 -8.86 -9.33 -30.66
CA ALA A 47 -10.30 -9.19 -30.73
C ALA A 47 -10.96 -10.58 -30.67
N MET A 48 -11.93 -10.75 -29.77
CA MET A 48 -12.73 -11.99 -29.69
C MET A 48 -14.09 -11.73 -30.31
N MET A 49 -14.32 -12.34 -31.48
CA MET A 49 -15.46 -12.07 -32.37
C MET A 49 -16.52 -13.16 -32.22
N SER A 50 -17.80 -12.78 -32.37
CA SER A 50 -18.91 -13.74 -32.51
C SER A 50 -19.59 -13.58 -33.86
N THR A 51 -19.94 -14.69 -34.50
CA THR A 51 -20.74 -14.72 -35.74
C THR A 51 -22.25 -14.72 -35.47
N GLY A 52 -22.67 -14.68 -34.21
CA GLY A 52 -24.08 -14.57 -33.84
C GLY A 52 -24.37 -15.06 -32.41
N PRO A 53 -25.61 -14.86 -31.93
CA PRO A 53 -26.02 -15.33 -30.61
C PRO A 53 -25.78 -16.83 -30.44
N GLY A 54 -25.16 -17.23 -29.31
CA GLY A 54 -24.90 -18.64 -28.98
C GLY A 54 -23.73 -19.29 -29.74
N LYS A 55 -23.10 -18.62 -30.70
CA LYS A 55 -21.92 -19.15 -31.40
C LYS A 55 -20.65 -19.03 -30.53
N PRO A 56 -19.68 -19.96 -30.68
CA PRO A 56 -18.38 -19.83 -30.03
C PRO A 56 -17.66 -18.56 -30.48
N LEU A 57 -16.86 -17.98 -29.57
CA LEU A 57 -15.99 -16.88 -29.93
C LEU A 57 -14.83 -17.37 -30.80
N THR A 58 -14.41 -16.52 -31.73
CA THR A 58 -13.27 -16.76 -32.62
C THR A 58 -12.26 -15.62 -32.48
N LYS A 59 -10.97 -15.93 -32.66
CA LYS A 59 -9.89 -14.95 -32.60
C LYS A 59 -9.89 -14.14 -33.90
N GLY A 60 -10.03 -12.81 -33.79
CA GLY A 60 -9.94 -11.87 -34.88
C GLY A 60 -8.57 -11.20 -34.95
N VAL A 61 -8.55 -9.93 -35.39
CA VAL A 61 -7.32 -9.13 -35.47
C VAL A 61 -6.65 -9.04 -34.10
N SER A 62 -5.32 -9.14 -34.09
CA SER A 62 -4.50 -8.88 -32.92
C SER A 62 -3.66 -7.63 -33.13
N SER A 63 -3.46 -6.86 -32.08
CA SER A 63 -2.41 -5.84 -32.06
C SER A 63 -1.04 -6.49 -32.15
N ASP A 64 -0.04 -5.68 -32.48
CA ASP A 64 1.34 -6.01 -32.17
C ASP A 64 1.51 -6.23 -30.66
N TRP A 65 2.57 -6.95 -30.33
CA TRP A 65 2.99 -7.05 -28.95
C TRP A 65 3.62 -5.75 -28.50
N THR A 66 3.35 -5.37 -27.25
CA THR A 66 4.17 -4.36 -26.59
C THR A 66 5.61 -4.85 -26.47
N GLU A 67 6.52 -3.91 -26.28
CA GLU A 67 7.88 -4.21 -25.82
C GLU A 67 7.85 -5.00 -24.50
N TRP A 68 8.89 -5.78 -24.26
CA TRP A 68 9.12 -6.40 -22.96
C TRP A 68 9.36 -5.34 -21.91
N LYS A 69 8.70 -5.48 -20.76
CA LYS A 69 8.85 -4.59 -19.62
C LYS A 69 9.05 -5.41 -18.35
N THR A 70 10.10 -5.10 -17.60
CA THR A 70 10.24 -5.59 -16.23
C THR A 70 9.33 -4.75 -15.34
N LEU A 71 8.42 -5.40 -14.61
CA LEU A 71 7.62 -4.74 -13.59
C LEU A 71 8.54 -4.39 -12.41
N ALA A 72 8.66 -3.10 -12.11
CA ALA A 72 9.51 -2.59 -11.04
C ALA A 72 8.75 -1.55 -10.22
N THR A 73 9.22 -1.29 -9.01
CA THR A 73 8.71 -0.18 -8.19
C THR A 73 9.20 1.17 -8.71
N ASP A 74 10.36 1.21 -9.37
CA ASP A 74 10.90 2.39 -10.03
C ASP A 74 10.03 2.80 -11.23
N ALA A 75 9.46 4.00 -11.13
CA ALA A 75 8.65 4.64 -12.16
C ALA A 75 9.48 5.60 -13.04
N GLY A 76 10.79 5.72 -12.79
CA GLY A 76 11.71 6.62 -13.47
C GLY A 76 11.73 8.03 -12.88
N GLY A 77 12.78 8.79 -13.20
CA GLY A 77 12.91 10.19 -12.79
C GLY A 77 13.01 10.42 -11.28
N GLY A 78 13.50 9.44 -10.52
CA GLY A 78 13.59 9.50 -9.05
C GLY A 78 12.28 9.16 -8.33
N PHE A 79 11.27 8.64 -9.03
CA PHE A 79 10.00 8.24 -8.42
C PHE A 79 9.92 6.72 -8.30
N SER A 80 9.53 6.22 -7.13
CA SER A 80 9.20 4.81 -6.93
C SER A 80 7.84 4.64 -6.26
N CYS A 81 6.99 3.80 -6.83
CA CYS A 81 5.64 3.50 -6.35
C CYS A 81 5.58 2.13 -5.70
N TYR A 82 4.95 2.06 -4.55
CA TYR A 82 4.75 0.85 -3.77
C TYR A 82 3.26 0.72 -3.44
N PHE A 83 2.76 -0.52 -3.42
CA PHE A 83 1.37 -0.81 -3.13
C PHE A 83 1.27 -1.95 -2.13
N ASN A 84 0.29 -1.86 -1.25
CA ASN A 84 -0.14 -3.01 -0.48
C ASN A 84 -1.20 -3.81 -1.27
N ARG A 85 -1.54 -4.99 -0.76
CA ARG A 85 -2.62 -5.85 -1.28
C ARG A 85 -3.83 -5.85 -0.35
N GLY A 86 -4.00 -4.82 0.50
CA GLY A 86 -4.95 -4.76 1.62
C GLY A 86 -6.44 -4.69 1.26
N LEU A 87 -6.92 -5.39 0.23
CA LEU A 87 -8.33 -5.41 -0.16
C LEU A 87 -9.12 -6.40 0.72
N VAL A 88 -9.67 -5.95 1.84
CA VAL A 88 -10.47 -6.79 2.77
C VAL A 88 -11.66 -7.45 2.08
N LEU A 89 -12.29 -6.74 1.14
CA LEU A 89 -13.44 -7.23 0.38
C LEU A 89 -13.07 -8.18 -0.77
N SER A 90 -11.80 -8.55 -0.88
CA SER A 90 -11.35 -9.47 -1.92
C SER A 90 -11.79 -10.90 -1.66
N GLN A 91 -11.92 -11.65 -2.76
CA GLN A 91 -12.21 -13.08 -2.71
C GLN A 91 -11.09 -13.88 -2.03
N PHE A 92 -9.83 -13.42 -2.08
CA PHE A 92 -8.74 -14.14 -1.43
C PHE A 92 -8.78 -13.99 0.11
N VAL A 93 -9.13 -12.81 0.63
CA VAL A 93 -9.34 -12.61 2.08
C VAL A 93 -10.53 -13.44 2.55
N ALA A 94 -11.64 -13.44 1.80
CA ALA A 94 -12.82 -14.26 2.13
C ALA A 94 -12.48 -15.76 2.21
N ARG A 95 -11.71 -16.29 1.25
CA ARG A 95 -11.24 -17.68 1.27
C ARG A 95 -10.29 -17.96 2.43
N TYR A 96 -9.37 -17.05 2.71
CA TYR A 96 -8.45 -17.18 3.85
C TYR A 96 -9.22 -17.23 5.17
N MET A 97 -10.19 -16.33 5.37
CA MET A 97 -11.04 -16.30 6.56
C MET A 97 -11.89 -17.58 6.68
N ALA A 98 -12.51 -18.04 5.59
CA ALA A 98 -13.30 -19.27 5.59
C ALA A 98 -12.43 -20.51 5.92
N LYS A 99 -11.25 -20.63 5.30
CA LYS A 99 -10.30 -21.72 5.55
C LYS A 99 -9.86 -21.76 7.02
N ASN A 100 -9.61 -20.59 7.61
CA ASN A 100 -9.14 -20.46 8.98
C ASN A 100 -10.26 -20.25 10.02
N ARG A 101 -11.53 -20.33 9.59
CA ARG A 101 -12.73 -20.13 10.45
C ARG A 101 -12.70 -18.81 11.23
N LEU A 102 -12.23 -17.74 10.59
CA LEU A 102 -12.09 -16.41 11.21
C LEU A 102 -13.33 -15.55 10.97
N THR A 103 -13.82 -14.89 12.01
CA THR A 103 -14.75 -13.76 11.89
C THR A 103 -13.98 -12.48 11.47
N PRO A 104 -14.64 -11.44 10.96
CA PRO A 104 -13.97 -10.18 10.62
C PRO A 104 -13.20 -9.55 11.81
N ALA A 105 -13.77 -9.61 13.01
CA ALA A 105 -13.11 -9.12 14.22
C ALA A 105 -11.88 -9.95 14.60
N ALA A 106 -11.99 -11.28 14.53
CA ALA A 106 -10.86 -12.19 14.80
C ALA A 106 -9.75 -12.03 13.75
N PHE A 107 -10.11 -11.83 12.48
CA PHE A 107 -9.16 -11.54 11.41
C PHE A 107 -8.43 -10.22 11.65
N LYS A 108 -9.13 -9.12 11.96
CA LYS A 108 -8.49 -7.84 12.26
C LYS A 108 -7.52 -7.95 13.45
N LYS A 109 -7.93 -8.68 14.49
CA LYS A 109 -7.07 -8.93 15.67
C LYS A 109 -5.84 -9.76 15.33
N SER A 110 -5.96 -10.79 14.50
CA SER A 110 -4.82 -11.65 14.14
C SER A 110 -3.75 -10.90 13.32
N LEU A 111 -4.13 -9.84 12.62
CA LEU A 111 -3.17 -8.95 11.94
C LEU A 111 -2.31 -8.14 12.92
N GLN A 112 -2.83 -7.80 14.11
CA GLN A 112 -2.11 -6.97 15.09
C GLN A 112 -1.09 -7.76 15.92
N THR A 113 -1.32 -9.06 16.15
CA THR A 113 -0.54 -9.86 17.11
C THR A 113 0.46 -10.80 16.44
N ASN A 114 1.06 -10.43 15.31
CA ASN A 114 1.91 -11.32 14.49
C ASN A 114 1.28 -12.71 14.26
N GLY A 115 0.03 -12.75 13.77
CA GLY A 115 -0.67 -14.00 13.42
C GLY A 115 0.01 -14.77 12.28
N ASP A 116 -0.69 -15.03 11.18
CA ASP A 116 -0.04 -15.59 9.98
C ASP A 116 0.88 -14.53 9.34
N ALA A 117 2.15 -14.53 9.74
CA ALA A 117 3.14 -13.58 9.26
C ALA A 117 3.30 -13.62 7.73
N LYS A 118 3.13 -14.78 7.09
CA LYS A 118 3.20 -14.91 5.63
C LYS A 118 2.00 -14.23 4.98
N PHE A 119 0.81 -14.44 5.52
CA PHE A 119 -0.39 -13.79 4.99
C PHE A 119 -0.36 -12.28 5.23
N ARG A 120 0.14 -11.83 6.38
CA ARG A 120 0.36 -10.41 6.66
C ARG A 120 1.35 -9.78 5.67
N ALA A 121 2.52 -10.38 5.47
CA ALA A 121 3.50 -9.89 4.49
C ALA A 121 2.91 -9.85 3.06
N PHE A 122 2.08 -10.85 2.70
CA PHE A 122 1.35 -10.83 1.43
C PHE A 122 0.42 -9.60 1.31
N LEU A 123 -0.33 -9.28 2.37
CA LEU A 123 -1.23 -8.11 2.42
C LEU A 123 -0.47 -6.78 2.42
N GLU A 124 0.66 -6.71 3.10
CA GLU A 124 1.52 -5.51 3.14
C GLU A 124 2.13 -5.19 1.77
N GLY A 125 2.36 -6.21 0.94
CA GLY A 125 3.03 -6.07 -0.35
C GLY A 125 4.43 -5.48 -0.21
N ASP A 126 4.95 -4.94 -1.31
CA ASP A 126 6.27 -4.27 -1.31
C ASP A 126 6.26 -2.98 -0.48
N LEU A 127 5.07 -2.42 -0.24
CA LEU A 127 4.87 -1.21 0.54
C LEU A 127 5.30 -1.36 1.99
N GLY A 128 4.84 -2.41 2.70
CA GLY A 128 5.21 -2.60 4.10
C GLY A 128 6.70 -2.81 4.28
N LEU A 129 7.32 -3.64 3.42
CA LEU A 129 8.76 -3.86 3.42
C LEU A 129 9.52 -2.55 3.20
N ARG A 130 9.12 -1.75 2.21
CA ARG A 130 9.80 -0.49 1.93
C ARG A 130 9.69 0.50 3.07
N MET A 131 8.53 0.59 3.73
CA MET A 131 8.32 1.49 4.87
C MET A 131 9.27 1.18 6.04
N VAL A 132 9.48 -0.11 6.36
CA VAL A 132 10.50 -0.51 7.33
C VAL A 132 11.90 -0.15 6.83
N GLY A 133 12.18 -0.40 5.54
CA GLY A 133 13.46 -0.07 4.91
C GLY A 133 13.85 1.41 5.00
N LEU A 134 12.89 2.34 5.04
CA LEU A 134 13.16 3.77 5.23
C LEU A 134 13.89 4.07 6.54
N THR A 135 13.68 3.24 7.57
CA THR A 135 14.27 3.43 8.90
C THR A 135 15.68 2.84 9.04
N GLN A 136 16.14 2.11 8.01
CA GLN A 136 17.40 1.35 8.04
C GLN A 136 18.59 2.11 7.44
N GLY A 137 18.37 3.31 6.89
CA GLY A 137 19.46 4.16 6.40
C GLY A 137 20.45 4.49 7.51
N ALA A 138 21.74 4.33 7.24
CA ALA A 138 22.80 4.57 8.21
C ALA A 138 23.10 6.07 8.27
N GLY A 139 22.93 6.68 9.45
CA GLY A 139 23.14 8.12 9.62
C GLY A 139 21.96 9.00 9.18
N ASP A 140 21.02 8.47 8.38
CA ASP A 140 19.81 9.17 7.95
C ASP A 140 19.00 9.72 9.14
N GLU A 141 18.60 10.99 9.06
CA GLU A 141 17.69 11.64 10.00
C GLU A 141 16.29 11.74 9.40
N LEU A 142 15.27 11.34 10.16
CA LEU A 142 13.89 11.20 9.68
C LEU A 142 12.99 12.23 10.34
N HIS A 143 12.36 13.07 9.51
CA HIS A 143 11.32 14.01 9.92
C HIS A 143 9.97 13.52 9.41
N ALA A 144 9.18 12.97 10.33
CA ALA A 144 7.89 12.35 10.02
C ALA A 144 6.72 13.21 10.52
N ALA A 145 5.68 13.33 9.71
CA ALA A 145 4.38 13.86 10.12
C ALA A 145 3.29 12.87 9.71
N LEU A 146 2.68 12.22 10.71
CA LEU A 146 1.75 11.12 10.50
C LEU A 146 0.37 11.41 11.09
N TYR A 147 -0.65 11.08 10.31
CA TYR A 147 -2.04 11.13 10.70
C TYR A 147 -2.37 10.03 11.70
N GLU A 148 -1.94 8.81 11.40
CA GLU A 148 -2.14 7.62 12.23
C GLU A 148 -0.85 6.80 12.30
N LEU A 149 -0.51 6.37 13.52
CA LEU A 149 0.52 5.40 13.84
C LEU A 149 -0.09 4.37 14.79
N GLY A 150 0.05 3.09 14.47
CA GLY A 150 -0.59 2.02 15.23
C GLY A 150 -0.27 0.65 14.65
N ASP A 151 0.99 0.43 14.31
CA ASP A 151 1.49 -0.83 13.82
C ASP A 151 2.77 -1.20 14.55
N ALA A 152 2.78 -2.35 15.22
CA ALA A 152 3.88 -2.74 16.09
C ALA A 152 5.24 -2.85 15.35
N THR A 153 5.24 -3.27 14.09
CA THR A 153 6.48 -3.40 13.30
C THR A 153 7.02 -2.02 12.94
N LEU A 154 6.15 -1.10 12.51
CA LEU A 154 6.55 0.27 12.19
C LEU A 154 6.94 1.07 13.43
N GLU A 155 6.21 0.92 14.54
CA GLU A 155 6.56 1.55 15.81
C GLU A 155 7.93 1.08 16.31
N THR A 156 8.21 -0.24 16.25
CA THR A 156 9.52 -0.79 16.60
C THR A 156 10.63 -0.21 15.71
N ALA A 157 10.38 -0.12 14.40
CA ALA A 157 11.33 0.44 13.45
C ALA A 157 11.61 1.93 13.71
N LEU A 158 10.57 2.71 14.04
CA LEU A 158 10.70 4.12 14.41
C LEU A 158 11.45 4.30 15.74
N ILE A 159 11.14 3.48 16.76
CA ILE A 159 11.86 3.51 18.04
C ILE A 159 13.36 3.21 17.84
N GLY A 160 13.69 2.27 16.96
CA GLY A 160 15.07 1.92 16.63
C GLY A 160 15.91 3.05 16.02
N LEU A 161 15.29 4.11 15.50
CA LEU A 161 16.00 5.30 15.02
C LEU A 161 16.60 6.14 16.17
N GLY A 162 16.01 6.06 17.36
CA GLY A 162 16.46 6.83 18.52
C GLY A 162 16.45 8.34 18.26
N PRO A 163 17.56 9.05 18.52
CA PRO A 163 17.62 10.51 18.37
C PRO A 163 17.52 10.99 16.92
N ARG A 164 17.61 10.09 15.92
CA ARG A 164 17.48 10.42 14.50
C ARG A 164 16.03 10.61 14.05
N LEU A 165 15.05 10.37 14.93
CA LEU A 165 13.64 10.50 14.60
C LEU A 165 13.05 11.78 15.20
N HIS A 166 12.43 12.59 14.33
CA HIS A 166 11.61 13.73 14.69
C HIS A 166 10.17 13.50 14.21
N LEU A 167 9.27 13.24 15.16
CA LEU A 167 7.94 12.72 14.83
C LEU A 167 6.83 13.65 15.32
N ILE A 168 6.03 14.15 14.36
CA ILE A 168 4.75 14.81 14.61
C ILE A 168 3.62 13.79 14.44
N LEU A 169 2.76 13.66 15.45
CA LEU A 169 1.57 12.83 15.41
C LEU A 169 0.31 13.69 15.58
N ALA A 170 -0.64 13.57 14.64
CA ALA A 170 -1.95 14.22 14.72
C ALA A 170 -2.94 13.44 15.61
N ASN A 171 -4.18 13.91 15.75
CA ASN A 171 -5.22 13.21 16.52
C ASN A 171 -5.63 11.83 15.95
N GLY A 172 -5.37 11.55 14.67
CA GLY A 172 -5.95 10.38 13.99
C GLY A 172 -7.46 10.48 13.73
N SER A 173 -8.09 9.36 13.40
CA SER A 173 -9.53 9.27 13.07
C SER A 173 -10.44 8.85 14.22
N ASP A 174 -9.87 8.58 15.39
CA ASP A 174 -10.64 8.04 16.51
C ASP A 174 -11.59 9.08 17.14
N LYS A 175 -12.77 8.61 17.53
CA LYS A 175 -13.81 9.39 18.19
C LYS A 175 -13.45 9.79 19.62
N SER A 176 -12.46 9.12 20.22
CA SER A 176 -11.94 9.44 21.56
C SER A 176 -11.15 10.75 21.64
N GLY A 177 -10.75 11.32 20.48
CA GLY A 177 -10.03 12.58 20.37
C GLY A 177 -8.51 12.43 20.20
N ASP A 178 -7.93 11.27 20.53
CA ASP A 178 -6.55 10.91 20.21
C ASP A 178 -6.42 9.42 19.84
N GLY A 179 -6.56 9.13 18.55
CA GLY A 179 -6.36 7.79 17.99
C GLY A 179 -4.92 7.31 17.99
N ASN A 180 -3.95 8.17 18.32
CA ASN A 180 -2.53 7.81 18.41
C ASN A 180 -2.05 7.69 19.87
N LYS A 181 -2.96 7.75 20.86
CA LYS A 181 -2.60 7.74 22.28
C LYS A 181 -1.67 6.59 22.68
N ASP A 182 -1.98 5.37 22.22
CA ASP A 182 -1.20 4.18 22.56
C ASP A 182 0.18 4.22 21.89
N ALA A 183 0.26 4.62 20.62
CA ALA A 183 1.53 4.77 19.91
C ALA A 183 2.40 5.88 20.51
N ARG A 184 1.82 7.04 20.87
CA ARG A 184 2.52 8.11 21.60
C ARG A 184 3.09 7.59 22.90
N LYS A 185 2.29 6.86 23.69
CA LYS A 185 2.74 6.28 24.94
C LYS A 185 3.92 5.33 24.71
N ASN A 186 3.79 4.42 23.74
CA ASN A 186 4.84 3.45 23.43
C ASN A 186 6.15 4.14 23.01
N LEU A 187 6.10 5.15 22.14
CA LEU A 187 7.25 5.96 21.73
C LEU A 187 7.89 6.69 22.91
N ASN A 188 7.09 7.37 23.73
CA ASN A 188 7.56 8.12 24.89
C ASN A 188 8.20 7.20 25.95
N ASP A 189 7.60 6.03 26.21
CA ASP A 189 8.16 5.02 27.13
C ASP A 189 9.55 4.53 26.68
N HIS A 190 9.84 4.58 25.37
CA HIS A 190 11.14 4.25 24.78
C HIS A 190 12.03 5.47 24.49
N GLY A 191 11.70 6.65 25.04
CA GLY A 191 12.52 7.86 24.94
C GLY A 191 12.41 8.62 23.62
N ILE A 192 11.43 8.31 22.77
CA ILE A 192 11.14 9.05 21.55
C ILE A 192 10.04 10.08 21.84
N ALA A 193 10.44 11.33 22.03
CA ALA A 193 9.48 12.42 22.22
C ALA A 193 8.67 12.68 20.94
N THR A 194 7.35 12.67 21.06
CA THR A 194 6.44 13.04 19.97
C THR A 194 6.02 14.51 20.07
N ILE A 195 5.83 15.15 18.91
CA ILE A 195 5.21 16.48 18.82
C ILE A 195 3.71 16.28 18.57
N ASP A 196 2.91 16.73 19.53
CA ASP A 196 1.46 16.53 19.54
C ASP A 196 0.73 17.60 18.73
N ARG A 197 0.34 17.27 17.49
CA ARG A 197 -0.46 18.16 16.65
C ARG A 197 -1.95 17.91 16.83
N MET A 198 -2.46 18.31 17.99
CA MET A 198 -3.86 18.10 18.38
C MET A 198 -4.78 19.23 17.87
N LEU A 199 -5.43 19.00 16.73
CA LEU A 199 -6.40 19.94 16.17
C LEU A 199 -7.73 19.84 16.90
N LYS A 200 -8.27 20.99 17.33
CA LYS A 200 -9.61 21.13 17.93
C LYS A 200 -10.70 21.50 16.92
N SER A 201 -10.30 21.90 15.71
CA SER A 201 -11.22 22.25 14.63
C SER A 201 -11.74 21.00 13.92
N LYS A 202 -12.74 21.15 13.04
CA LYS A 202 -13.22 20.05 12.18
C LYS A 202 -12.16 19.55 11.18
N GLY A 203 -11.02 20.23 11.05
CA GLY A 203 -9.94 19.84 10.14
C GLY A 203 -9.09 18.70 10.71
N LEU A 204 -8.50 17.90 9.83
CA LEU A 204 -7.64 16.76 10.20
C LEU A 204 -6.17 17.06 9.91
N GLY A 205 -5.29 16.71 10.84
CA GLY A 205 -3.84 16.68 10.61
C GLY A 205 -3.45 15.49 9.72
N HIS A 206 -3.90 15.50 8.46
CA HIS A 206 -3.99 14.30 7.62
C HIS A 206 -2.69 13.94 6.87
N ASN A 207 -1.55 14.43 7.34
CA ASN A 207 -0.24 14.21 6.70
C ASN A 207 0.23 12.77 6.85
N LYS A 208 0.93 12.27 5.83
CA LYS A 208 1.50 10.91 5.76
C LYS A 208 2.80 11.00 5.00
N PHE A 209 3.80 11.63 5.61
CA PHE A 209 5.09 11.76 4.96
C PHE A 209 6.26 11.62 5.94
N VAL A 210 7.41 11.22 5.38
CA VAL A 210 8.69 11.17 6.05
C VAL A 210 9.72 11.80 5.13
N VAL A 211 10.34 12.89 5.56
CA VAL A 211 11.55 13.40 4.92
C VAL A 211 12.72 12.64 5.47
N VAL A 212 13.61 12.21 4.59
CA VAL A 212 14.87 11.59 4.98
C VAL A 212 16.00 12.53 4.57
N SER A 213 16.77 12.93 5.58
CA SER A 213 17.93 13.80 5.45
C SER A 213 19.22 13.01 5.63
N GLU A 214 20.21 13.31 4.81
CA GLU A 214 21.56 12.74 4.87
C GLU A 214 22.51 13.90 5.18
N ASP A 215 23.31 13.78 6.24
CA ASP A 215 24.19 14.84 6.76
C ASP A 215 23.45 16.19 6.98
N GLY A 216 22.21 16.12 7.47
CA GLY A 216 21.34 17.28 7.71
C GLY A 216 20.60 17.80 6.49
N GLU A 217 20.93 17.34 5.28
CA GLU A 217 20.34 17.82 4.03
C GLU A 217 19.18 16.92 3.56
N PRO A 218 17.97 17.45 3.31
CA PRO A 218 16.84 16.64 2.86
C PRO A 218 17.08 16.11 1.43
N LYS A 219 17.12 14.78 1.27
CA LYS A 219 17.43 14.13 -0.01
C LYS A 219 16.23 13.48 -0.68
N LYS A 220 15.36 12.87 0.13
CA LYS A 220 14.24 12.06 -0.35
C LYS A 220 13.05 12.24 0.57
N VAL A 221 11.86 12.05 0.02
CA VAL A 221 10.62 12.05 0.78
C VAL A 221 9.80 10.80 0.45
N TRP A 222 9.32 10.15 1.50
CA TRP A 222 8.25 9.18 1.43
C TRP A 222 6.92 9.87 1.66
N THR A 223 5.92 9.65 0.80
CA THR A 223 4.54 10.09 1.03
C THR A 223 3.54 9.12 0.39
N GLY A 224 2.24 9.39 0.48
CA GLY A 224 1.20 8.56 -0.15
C GLY A 224 -0.10 8.57 0.64
N SER A 225 -0.93 7.57 0.40
CA SER A 225 -2.22 7.42 1.07
C SER A 225 -2.14 6.63 2.39
N THR A 226 -1.03 5.91 2.62
CA THR A 226 -0.94 4.90 3.68
C THR A 226 -0.84 5.50 5.08
N ASN A 227 -1.82 5.20 5.93
CA ASN A 227 -1.69 5.33 7.38
C ASN A 227 -0.66 4.31 7.91
N TRP A 228 0.19 4.70 8.85
CA TRP A 228 1.21 3.83 9.44
C TRP A 228 0.60 2.95 10.54
N SER A 229 -0.51 2.29 10.21
CA SER A 229 -1.29 1.44 11.11
C SER A 229 -1.53 0.07 10.47
N THR A 230 -1.78 -0.96 11.28
CA THR A 230 -2.10 -2.30 10.77
C THR A 230 -3.27 -2.28 9.79
N THR A 231 -4.26 -1.41 10.04
CA THR A 231 -5.41 -1.25 9.14
C THR A 231 -4.98 -0.63 7.81
N GLY A 232 -4.16 0.42 7.83
CA GLY A 232 -3.62 1.05 6.63
C GLY A 232 -2.78 0.09 5.77
N LEU A 233 -1.94 -0.72 6.42
CA LEU A 233 -1.08 -1.69 5.75
C LEU A 233 -1.81 -2.91 5.20
N CYS A 234 -2.76 -3.47 5.95
CA CYS A 234 -3.28 -4.81 5.66
C CYS A 234 -4.73 -4.85 5.20
N THR A 235 -5.49 -3.76 5.36
CA THR A 235 -6.96 -3.80 5.23
C THR A 235 -7.56 -2.70 4.37
N GLN A 236 -6.72 -1.82 3.84
CA GLN A 236 -7.11 -0.78 2.90
C GLN A 236 -6.24 -0.90 1.65
N VAL A 237 -6.72 -0.40 0.51
CA VAL A 237 -5.87 -0.28 -0.68
C VAL A 237 -5.15 1.05 -0.60
N ASN A 238 -3.83 1.00 -0.46
CA ASN A 238 -3.01 2.17 -0.27
C ASN A 238 -1.75 2.12 -1.14
N ASN A 239 -1.21 3.31 -1.37
CA ASN A 239 0.08 3.49 -2.04
C ASN A 239 1.08 4.22 -1.13
N GLY A 240 2.35 3.97 -1.45
CA GLY A 240 3.51 4.69 -0.98
C GLY A 240 4.30 5.17 -2.18
N LEU A 241 4.81 6.39 -2.08
CA LEU A 241 5.61 7.04 -3.10
C LEU A 241 6.92 7.47 -2.43
N LEU A 242 8.03 6.96 -2.93
CA LEU A 242 9.34 7.49 -2.65
C LEU A 242 9.71 8.44 -3.77
N ILE A 243 10.12 9.65 -3.40
CA ILE A 243 10.62 10.66 -4.32
C ILE A 243 12.05 10.99 -3.90
N GLU A 244 13.01 10.64 -4.76
CA GLU A 244 14.44 10.88 -4.61
C GLU A 244 14.80 12.17 -5.35
N ASP A 245 14.29 13.29 -4.83
CA ASP A 245 14.54 14.63 -5.33
C ASP A 245 14.72 15.60 -4.15
N ALA A 246 15.90 16.23 -4.09
CA ALA A 246 16.27 17.10 -2.97
C ALA A 246 15.42 18.37 -2.90
N ALA A 247 14.97 18.92 -4.03
CA ALA A 247 14.13 20.11 -4.04
C ALA A 247 12.73 19.78 -3.48
N VAL A 248 12.15 18.66 -3.91
CA VAL A 248 10.87 18.16 -3.36
C VAL A 248 11.01 17.84 -1.88
N ALA A 249 12.07 17.12 -1.48
CA ALA A 249 12.34 16.81 -0.09
C ALA A 249 12.46 18.09 0.77
N ALA A 250 13.15 19.12 0.27
CA ALA A 250 13.26 20.41 0.95
C ALA A 250 11.91 21.13 1.10
N HIS A 251 10.98 21.01 0.15
CA HIS A 251 9.61 21.53 0.31
C HIS A 251 8.86 20.84 1.45
N PHE A 252 8.92 19.51 1.52
CA PHE A 252 8.32 18.76 2.63
C PHE A 252 9.01 19.06 3.96
N ARG A 253 10.33 19.27 3.96
CA ARG A 253 11.10 19.61 5.15
C ARG A 253 10.69 20.97 5.71
N ARG A 254 10.52 21.98 4.85
CA ARG A 254 9.96 23.29 5.23
C ARG A 254 8.52 23.16 5.75
N HIS A 255 7.70 22.32 5.11
CA HIS A 255 6.34 22.08 5.59
C HIS A 255 6.35 21.46 6.98
N TRP A 256 7.24 20.49 7.25
CA TRP A 256 7.37 19.88 8.57
C TRP A 256 7.71 20.90 9.66
N ASP A 257 8.61 21.86 9.41
CA ASP A 257 8.91 22.94 10.36
C ASP A 257 7.69 23.80 10.67
N LEU A 258 6.84 24.06 9.68
CA LEU A 258 5.59 24.81 9.86
C LEU A 258 4.52 24.02 10.64
N LEU A 259 4.66 22.69 10.71
CA LEU A 259 3.74 21.82 11.43
C LEU A 259 4.13 21.61 12.90
N LYS A 260 5.43 21.70 13.21
CA LYS A 260 5.98 21.57 14.56
C LYS A 260 5.48 22.70 15.47
#